data_AF-A0A914L9I6-F1
#
_entry.id   AF-A0A914L9I6-F1
#
_cell.length_a   1.000
_cell.length_b   1.000
_cell.length_c   1.000
_cell.angle_alpha   90.00
_cell.angle_beta   90.00
_cell.angle_gamma   90.00
#
_symmetry.space_group_name_H-M   'P 1'
#
loop_
_entity.id
_entity.type
_entity.pdbx_description
1 polymer ?
#
loop_
_entity_poly.entity_id
_entity_poly.type
_entity_poly.pdbx_seq_one_letter_code
_entity_poly.pdbx_strand_id
1 'polypeptide(L)'
;MTDNNICKYFLRILPPYRRNIVFILCGMQILFFTIILAIHQAFWLLSTRIFPVAYQMFDDTRNRDFEFSWNKTSRQQLDRYQAQLAVSWVIACVGISISMLCIIPEFCTVEVAAEEEVDLCVRQPSIAKMLTPLLFLCNFLLAACLITEWVEFPLFDNLFHSLFYGAIKEEAYLTSFEEELNCVSDEDKEGLDVWKCDRIIERAILNHKWLNPQLIAQLILTVLSIFVCMLFNDQEKINRGQLNCPEEID
;
A
#
# COMPACT_ATOMS: atom_id res chain seq x y z
N MET A 1 -27.73 4.52 28.08
CA MET A 1 -27.24 5.90 28.32
C MET A 1 -25.73 6.04 28.11
N THR A 2 -25.09 5.10 27.39
CA THR A 2 -23.63 4.96 27.25
C THR A 2 -23.11 5.23 25.82
N ASP A 3 -23.97 5.26 24.81
CA ASP A 3 -23.54 5.39 23.40
C ASP A 3 -23.18 6.81 22.96
N ASN A 4 -23.66 7.85 23.65
CA ASN A 4 -23.42 9.24 23.25
C ASN A 4 -22.01 9.75 23.57
N ASN A 5 -21.28 9.09 24.46
CA ASN A 5 -19.93 9.52 24.83
C ASN A 5 -18.90 9.08 23.79
N ILE A 6 -19.00 7.85 23.27
CA ILE A 6 -18.08 7.31 22.24
C ILE A 6 -18.18 8.14 20.96
N CYS A 7 -19.41 8.44 20.51
CA CYS A 7 -19.64 9.26 19.32
C CYS A 7 -19.07 10.68 19.48
N LYS A 8 -19.18 11.29 20.67
CA LYS A 8 -18.54 12.59 20.98
C LYS A 8 -17.02 12.52 20.97
N TYR A 9 -16.40 11.44 21.46
CA TYR A 9 -14.95 11.27 21.39
C TYR A 9 -14.48 11.06 19.94
N PHE A 10 -15.24 10.33 19.12
CA PHE A 10 -14.91 10.11 17.71
C PHE A 10 -15.02 11.39 16.87
N LEU A 11 -16.07 12.18 17.10
CA LEU A 11 -16.23 13.51 16.49
C LEU A 11 -15.16 14.52 16.92
N ARG A 12 -14.52 14.31 18.08
CA ARG A 12 -13.35 15.06 18.59
C ARG A 12 -12.01 14.62 17.98
N ILE A 13 -11.99 13.67 17.05
CA ILE A 13 -10.79 13.28 16.30
C ILE A 13 -10.90 13.79 14.84
N LEU A 14 -12.02 14.43 14.47
CA LEU A 14 -12.28 14.88 13.12
C LEU A 14 -11.91 16.38 12.93
N PRO A 15 -11.44 16.77 11.74
CA PRO A 15 -10.99 18.13 11.39
C PRO A 15 -11.97 19.25 11.79
N PRO A 16 -11.50 20.51 11.83
CA PRO A 16 -10.39 21.10 11.05
C PRO A 16 -8.99 21.06 11.67
N TYR A 17 -7.99 20.88 10.79
CA TYR A 17 -6.56 20.97 11.07
C TYR A 17 -5.96 22.17 10.32
N ARG A 18 -4.84 22.73 10.79
CA ARG A 18 -4.15 23.80 10.03
C ARG A 18 -3.63 23.25 8.69
N ARG A 19 -3.74 24.04 7.62
CA ARG A 19 -3.25 23.75 6.25
C ARG A 19 -1.89 23.03 6.20
N ASN A 20 -0.90 23.53 6.94
CA ASN A 20 0.45 22.96 6.96
C ASN A 20 0.51 21.52 7.50
N ILE A 21 -0.36 21.18 8.45
CA ILE A 21 -0.39 19.87 9.10
C ILE A 21 -1.07 18.85 8.19
N VAL A 22 -2.19 19.24 7.56
CA VAL A 22 -2.87 18.41 6.55
C VAL A 22 -1.92 18.11 5.40
N PHE A 23 -1.19 19.12 4.94
CA PHE A 23 -0.21 18.97 3.86
C PHE A 23 0.92 18.00 4.24
N ILE A 24 1.54 18.14 5.41
CA ILE A 24 2.62 17.23 5.84
C ILE A 24 2.09 15.81 6.01
N LEU A 25 0.96 15.61 6.71
CA LEU A 25 0.43 14.29 7.00
C LEU A 25 -0.04 13.58 5.72
N CYS A 26 -0.86 14.24 4.91
CA CYS A 26 -1.33 13.67 3.65
C CYS A 26 -0.20 13.53 2.62
N GLY A 27 0.79 14.44 2.64
CA GLY A 27 1.97 14.36 1.77
C GLY A 27 2.86 13.16 2.09
N MET A 28 3.15 12.93 3.38
CA MET A 28 3.87 11.73 3.83
C MET A 28 3.09 10.45 3.50
N GLN A 29 1.76 10.50 3.62
CA GLN A 29 0.89 9.39 3.27
C GLN A 29 0.90 9.07 1.76
N ILE A 30 0.88 10.09 0.89
CA ILE A 30 1.02 9.91 -0.57
C ILE A 30 2.36 9.27 -0.90
N LEU A 31 3.44 9.78 -0.31
CA LEU A 31 4.78 9.23 -0.53
C LEU A 31 4.83 7.75 -0.12
N PHE A 32 4.28 7.43 1.05
CA PHE A 32 4.25 6.06 1.54
C PHE A 32 3.41 5.13 0.66
N PHE A 33 2.18 5.52 0.30
CA PHE A 33 1.35 4.74 -0.63
C PHE A 33 2.03 4.56 -1.99
N THR A 34 2.74 5.56 -2.50
CA THR A 34 3.45 5.48 -3.78
C THR A 34 4.59 4.46 -3.72
N ILE A 35 5.33 4.40 -2.62
CA ILE A 35 6.40 3.39 -2.44
C ILE A 35 5.81 1.98 -2.43
N ILE A 36 4.74 1.74 -1.67
CA ILE A 36 4.04 0.44 -1.65
C ILE A 36 3.55 0.09 -3.04
N LEU A 37 2.85 1.02 -3.70
CA LEU A 37 2.35 0.83 -5.04
C LEU A 37 3.45 0.42 -6.02
N ALA A 38 4.61 1.08 -5.98
CA ALA A 38 5.74 0.76 -6.84
C ALA A 38 6.34 -0.62 -6.55
N ILE A 39 6.52 -0.99 -5.27
CA ILE A 39 7.05 -2.30 -4.88
C ILE A 39 6.06 -3.40 -5.30
N HIS A 40 4.80 -3.29 -4.90
CA HIS A 40 3.77 -4.27 -5.22
C HIS A 40 3.55 -4.42 -6.73
N GLN A 41 3.60 -3.32 -7.50
CA GLN A 41 3.56 -3.36 -8.96
C GLN A 41 4.73 -4.16 -9.55
N ALA A 42 5.95 -3.96 -9.04
CA ALA A 42 7.14 -4.66 -9.53
C ALA A 42 7.05 -6.18 -9.28
N PHE A 43 6.65 -6.60 -8.07
CA PHE A 43 6.48 -8.01 -7.74
C PHE A 43 5.28 -8.66 -8.45
N TRP A 44 4.20 -7.90 -8.67
CA TRP A 44 3.06 -8.37 -9.43
C TRP A 44 3.43 -8.58 -10.91
N LEU A 45 4.14 -7.64 -11.53
CA LEU A 45 4.63 -7.79 -12.90
C LEU A 45 5.62 -8.96 -13.03
N LEU A 46 6.47 -9.15 -12.03
CA LEU A 46 7.43 -10.25 -12.03
C LEU A 46 6.72 -11.62 -11.93
N SER A 47 5.81 -11.78 -10.96
CA SER A 47 5.06 -13.02 -10.79
C SER A 47 4.16 -13.35 -11.97
N THR A 48 3.55 -12.35 -12.64
CA THR A 48 2.71 -12.56 -13.82
C THR A 48 3.48 -13.06 -15.04
N ARG A 49 4.79 -12.82 -15.10
CA ARG A 49 5.67 -13.39 -16.14
C ARG A 49 6.22 -14.76 -15.74
N ILE A 50 6.61 -14.93 -14.49
CA ILE A 50 7.25 -16.17 -14.01
C ILE A 50 6.24 -17.30 -13.83
N PHE A 51 5.09 -17.02 -13.21
CA PHE A 51 4.15 -18.07 -12.81
C PHE A 51 3.55 -18.84 -13.99
N PRO A 52 3.18 -18.24 -15.13
CA PRO A 52 2.67 -19.01 -16.27
C PRO A 52 3.67 -20.05 -16.78
N VAL A 53 4.94 -19.66 -16.92
CA VAL A 53 6.01 -20.57 -17.36
C VAL A 53 6.27 -21.63 -16.30
N ALA A 54 6.34 -21.24 -15.02
CA ALA A 54 6.52 -22.16 -13.91
C ALA A 54 5.37 -23.16 -13.78
N TYR A 55 4.12 -22.75 -13.99
CA TYR A 55 2.95 -23.63 -13.92
C TYR A 55 2.98 -24.69 -15.03
N GLN A 56 3.38 -24.32 -16.25
CA GLN A 56 3.57 -25.28 -17.33
C GLN A 56 4.68 -26.30 -16.98
N MET A 57 5.81 -25.80 -16.48
CA MET A 57 6.90 -26.66 -16.00
C MET A 57 6.46 -27.61 -14.87
N PHE A 58 5.61 -27.15 -13.95
CA PHE A 58 5.06 -27.96 -12.86
C PHE A 58 4.04 -28.99 -13.35
N ASP A 59 3.18 -28.62 -14.30
CA ASP A 59 2.23 -29.54 -14.93
C ASP A 59 2.98 -30.66 -15.67
N ASP A 60 4.03 -30.33 -16.42
CA ASP A 60 4.82 -31.31 -17.16
C ASP A 60 5.68 -32.20 -16.25
N THR A 61 6.21 -31.64 -15.16
CA THR A 61 6.87 -32.44 -14.12
C THR A 61 5.88 -33.41 -13.49
N ARG A 62 4.68 -32.95 -13.11
CA ARG A 62 3.63 -33.80 -12.51
C ARG A 62 3.19 -34.93 -13.42
N ASN A 63 3.19 -34.72 -14.74
CA ASN A 63 2.85 -35.74 -15.72
C ASN A 63 3.91 -36.85 -15.82
N ARG A 64 5.15 -36.55 -15.44
CA ARG A 64 6.29 -37.48 -15.51
C ARG A 64 6.64 -38.10 -14.15
N ASP A 65 6.43 -37.35 -13.08
CA ASP A 65 6.64 -37.77 -11.70
C ASP A 65 5.34 -37.64 -10.88
N PHE A 66 4.76 -38.80 -10.55
CA PHE A 66 3.54 -38.90 -9.77
C PHE A 66 3.73 -38.53 -8.29
N GLU A 67 4.97 -38.44 -7.78
CA GLU A 67 5.27 -38.02 -6.41
C GLU A 67 5.36 -36.49 -6.28
N PHE A 68 5.51 -35.76 -7.40
CA PHE A 68 5.62 -34.31 -7.41
C PHE A 68 4.35 -33.63 -6.86
N SER A 69 4.46 -32.82 -5.81
CA SER A 69 3.32 -32.35 -5.00
C SER A 69 2.35 -31.35 -5.67
N TRP A 70 2.59 -30.99 -6.93
CA TRP A 70 1.80 -30.00 -7.67
C TRP A 70 0.33 -30.41 -7.84
N ASN A 71 -0.57 -29.52 -7.41
CA ASN A 71 -2.01 -29.73 -7.44
C ASN A 71 -2.77 -28.40 -7.55
N LYS A 72 -4.10 -28.49 -7.68
CA LYS A 72 -4.98 -27.32 -7.80
C LYS A 72 -4.92 -26.39 -6.58
N THR A 73 -4.69 -26.92 -5.38
CA THR A 73 -4.60 -26.14 -4.14
C THR A 73 -3.32 -25.31 -4.11
N SER A 74 -2.17 -25.90 -4.49
CA SER A 74 -0.89 -25.19 -4.61
C SER A 74 -0.97 -24.06 -5.64
N ARG A 75 -1.64 -24.31 -6.76
CA ARG A 75 -1.91 -23.27 -7.77
C ARG A 75 -2.76 -22.14 -7.19
N GLN A 76 -3.84 -22.45 -6.50
CA GLN A 76 -4.69 -21.45 -5.84
C GLN A 76 -3.93 -20.63 -4.79
N GLN A 77 -2.96 -21.22 -4.09
CA GLN A 77 -2.12 -20.49 -3.13
C GLN A 77 -1.22 -19.45 -3.83
N LEU A 78 -0.62 -19.80 -4.97
CA LEU A 78 0.20 -18.86 -5.75
C LEU A 78 -0.65 -17.79 -6.46
N ASP A 79 -1.84 -18.15 -6.94
CA ASP A 79 -2.80 -17.17 -7.50
C ASP A 79 -3.30 -16.21 -6.41
N ARG A 80 -3.49 -16.71 -5.17
CA ARG A 80 -3.84 -15.88 -4.01
C ARG A 80 -2.74 -14.86 -3.68
N TYR A 81 -1.47 -15.24 -3.80
CA TYR A 81 -0.35 -14.30 -3.63
C TYR A 81 -0.44 -13.13 -4.63
N GLN A 82 -0.71 -13.40 -5.91
CA GLN A 82 -0.90 -12.33 -6.91
C GLN A 82 -2.11 -11.46 -6.59
N ALA A 83 -3.21 -12.06 -6.13
CA ALA A 83 -4.40 -11.33 -5.74
C ALA A 83 -4.14 -10.40 -4.54
N GLN A 84 -3.36 -10.84 -3.55
CA GLN A 84 -2.98 -9.99 -2.41
C GLN A 84 -2.18 -8.77 -2.84
N LEU A 85 -1.17 -8.97 -3.70
CA LEU A 85 -0.40 -7.86 -4.24
C LEU A 85 -1.28 -6.83 -4.98
N ALA A 86 -2.23 -7.33 -5.79
CA ALA A 86 -3.17 -6.48 -6.52
C ALA A 86 -4.13 -5.73 -5.59
N VAL A 87 -4.62 -6.36 -4.52
CA VAL A 87 -5.49 -5.70 -3.53
C VAL A 87 -4.74 -4.57 -2.81
N SER A 88 -3.52 -4.83 -2.33
CA SER A 88 -2.68 -3.80 -1.70
C SER A 88 -2.38 -2.64 -2.65
N TRP A 89 -2.13 -2.94 -3.93
CA TRP A 89 -1.96 -1.94 -4.99
C TRP A 89 -3.20 -1.06 -5.18
N VAL A 90 -4.39 -1.66 -5.25
CA VAL A 90 -5.66 -0.91 -5.40
C VAL A 90 -5.90 -0.01 -4.18
N ILE A 91 -5.67 -0.53 -2.98
CA ILE A 91 -5.83 0.26 -1.74
C ILE A 91 -4.85 1.46 -1.76
N ALA A 92 -3.61 1.26 -2.19
CA ALA A 92 -2.64 2.36 -2.32
C ALA A 92 -3.10 3.42 -3.34
N CYS A 93 -3.61 3.03 -4.51
CA CYS A 93 -4.19 3.95 -5.50
C CYS A 93 -5.33 4.80 -4.93
N VAL A 94 -6.27 4.14 -4.24
CA VAL A 94 -7.42 4.80 -3.60
C VAL A 94 -6.92 5.73 -2.48
N GLY A 95 -5.97 5.28 -1.68
CA GLY A 95 -5.34 6.07 -0.62
C GLY A 95 -4.68 7.35 -1.14
N ILE A 96 -3.89 7.26 -2.22
CA ILE A 96 -3.29 8.43 -2.89
C ILE A 96 -4.38 9.39 -3.35
N SER A 97 -5.43 8.88 -4.00
CA SER A 97 -6.53 9.69 -4.52
C SER A 97 -7.25 10.46 -3.41
N ILE A 98 -7.54 9.79 -2.29
CA ILE A 98 -8.15 10.43 -1.11
C ILE A 98 -7.21 11.47 -0.50
N SER A 99 -5.92 11.14 -0.34
CA SER A 99 -4.95 12.09 0.19
C SER A 99 -4.80 13.33 -0.70
N MET A 100 -4.84 13.18 -2.03
CA MET A 100 -4.86 14.32 -2.96
C MET A 100 -6.12 15.16 -2.79
N LEU A 101 -7.29 14.54 -2.66
CA LEU A 101 -8.56 15.24 -2.42
C LEU A 101 -8.59 15.95 -1.06
N CYS A 102 -7.84 15.49 -0.07
CA CYS A 102 -7.64 16.21 1.19
C CYS A 102 -6.73 17.44 1.03
N ILE A 103 -5.73 17.38 0.14
CA ILE A 103 -4.74 18.45 -0.03
C ILE A 103 -5.27 19.56 -0.94
N ILE A 104 -5.85 19.23 -2.11
CA ILE A 104 -6.22 20.20 -3.15
C ILE A 104 -7.07 21.37 -2.61
N PRO A 105 -8.14 21.14 -1.81
CA PRO A 105 -8.99 22.22 -1.30
C PRO A 105 -8.24 23.24 -0.43
N GLU A 106 -7.15 22.82 0.22
CA GLU A 106 -6.32 23.70 1.06
C GLU A 106 -5.44 24.66 0.25
N PHE A 107 -5.25 24.43 -1.06
CA PHE A 107 -4.44 25.27 -1.94
C PHE A 107 -5.27 26.07 -2.96
N CYS A 108 -6.57 25.77 -3.09
CA CYS A 108 -7.47 26.55 -3.94
C CYS A 108 -7.91 27.83 -3.20
N THR A 109 -7.15 28.91 -3.36
CA THR A 109 -7.58 30.26 -2.95
C THR A 109 -8.59 30.79 -3.97
N VAL A 110 -9.83 31.02 -3.54
CA VAL A 110 -10.80 31.79 -4.33
C VAL A 110 -10.62 33.24 -3.92
N GLU A 111 -10.15 34.09 -4.83
CA GLU A 111 -10.11 35.54 -4.62
C GLU A 111 -11.55 36.04 -4.42
N VAL A 112 -11.92 36.26 -3.15
CA VAL A 112 -13.11 37.03 -2.81
C VAL A 112 -12.67 38.48 -2.70
N ALA A 113 -13.41 39.35 -3.38
CA ALA A 113 -13.07 40.74 -3.60
C ALA A 113 -12.65 41.50 -2.32
N ALA A 114 -11.53 42.21 -2.46
CA ALA A 114 -11.01 43.32 -1.64
C ALA A 114 -10.72 43.04 -0.14
N GLU A 115 -9.43 42.93 0.13
CA GLU A 115 -8.70 43.26 1.38
C GLU A 115 -8.68 42.29 2.57
N GLU A 116 -9.35 41.14 2.53
CA GLU A 116 -9.02 40.03 3.45
C GLU A 116 -8.80 38.73 2.67
N GLU A 117 -7.55 38.27 2.66
CA GLU A 117 -7.20 36.90 2.28
C GLU A 117 -7.76 35.94 3.34
N VAL A 118 -9.06 35.68 3.26
CA VAL A 118 -9.68 34.63 4.09
C VAL A 118 -9.25 33.31 3.48
N ASP A 119 -8.19 32.72 4.01
CA ASP A 119 -7.80 31.33 3.78
C ASP A 119 -9.09 30.48 3.75
N LEU A 120 -9.34 29.78 2.64
CA LEU A 120 -10.57 29.00 2.42
C LEU A 120 -10.82 27.89 3.46
N CYS A 121 -9.93 27.77 4.47
CA CYS A 121 -9.97 26.89 5.63
C CYS A 121 -11.17 27.11 6.58
N VAL A 122 -12.36 27.49 6.12
CA VAL A 122 -13.58 27.40 6.97
C VAL A 122 -14.84 26.95 6.22
N ARG A 123 -14.89 26.91 4.87
CA ARG A 123 -16.22 26.85 4.24
C ARG A 123 -16.85 25.47 4.06
N GLN A 124 -16.11 24.34 4.15
CA GLN A 124 -16.74 23.01 4.11
C GLN A 124 -16.12 21.99 5.08
N PRO A 125 -16.30 22.16 6.40
CA PRO A 125 -15.92 21.16 7.40
C PRO A 125 -16.58 19.79 7.16
N SER A 126 -17.65 19.73 6.36
CA SER A 126 -18.32 18.48 5.98
C SER A 126 -17.45 17.57 5.10
N ILE A 127 -16.68 18.13 4.17
CA ILE A 127 -15.82 17.34 3.27
C ILE A 127 -14.67 16.73 4.07
N ALA A 128 -14.00 17.54 4.90
CA ALA A 128 -12.92 17.06 5.74
C ALA A 128 -13.41 15.99 6.74
N LYS A 129 -14.59 16.17 7.35
CA LYS A 129 -15.21 15.17 8.23
C LYS A 129 -15.54 13.85 7.53
N MET A 130 -15.76 13.85 6.21
CA MET A 130 -16.00 12.65 5.42
C MET A 130 -14.70 12.01 4.92
N LEU A 131 -13.74 12.81 4.44
CA LEU A 131 -12.50 12.30 3.86
C LEU A 131 -11.52 11.78 4.91
N THR A 132 -11.44 12.39 6.09
CA THR A 132 -10.56 11.92 7.18
C THR A 132 -10.86 10.48 7.62
N PRO A 133 -12.10 10.09 7.97
CA PRO A 133 -12.36 8.70 8.37
C PRO A 133 -12.16 7.72 7.21
N LEU A 134 -12.41 8.15 5.97
CA LEU A 134 -12.12 7.34 4.79
C LEU A 134 -10.62 7.09 4.63
N LEU A 135 -9.78 8.11 4.85
CA LEU A 135 -8.33 7.97 4.83
C LEU A 135 -7.81 7.04 5.95
N PHE A 136 -8.41 7.12 7.15
CA PHE A 136 -8.12 6.18 8.23
C PHE A 136 -8.53 4.76 7.88
N LEU A 137 -9.69 4.57 7.25
CA LEU A 137 -10.14 3.27 6.77
C LEU A 137 -9.16 2.70 5.74
N CYS A 138 -8.72 3.49 4.76
CA CYS A 138 -7.71 3.06 3.79
C CYS A 138 -6.39 2.66 4.47
N ASN A 139 -5.92 3.44 5.45
CA ASN A 139 -4.74 3.10 6.23
C ASN A 139 -4.89 1.79 7.01
N PHE A 140 -6.05 1.58 7.62
CA PHE A 140 -6.34 0.35 8.35
C PHE A 140 -6.40 -0.87 7.42
N LEU A 141 -7.08 -0.74 6.28
CA LEU A 141 -7.17 -1.79 5.26
C LEU A 141 -5.78 -2.13 4.72
N LEU A 142 -4.96 -1.13 4.41
CA LEU A 142 -3.59 -1.37 3.96
C LEU A 142 -2.76 -2.08 5.03
N ALA A 143 -2.85 -1.66 6.30
CA ALA A 143 -2.15 -2.32 7.39
C ALA A 143 -2.58 -3.79 7.53
N ALA A 144 -3.88 -4.08 7.42
CA ALA A 144 -4.40 -5.45 7.43
C ALA A 144 -3.83 -6.26 6.26
N CYS A 145 -3.80 -5.70 5.04
CA CYS A 145 -3.22 -6.36 3.88
C CYS A 145 -1.72 -6.67 4.09
N LEU A 146 -0.93 -5.69 4.52
CA LEU A 146 0.50 -5.88 4.79
C LEU A 146 0.75 -6.93 5.89
N ILE A 147 -0.09 -6.97 6.94
CA ILE A 147 -0.02 -8.01 7.97
C ILE A 147 -0.33 -9.38 7.37
N THR A 148 -1.38 -9.51 6.56
CA THR A 148 -1.72 -10.79 5.92
C THR A 148 -0.62 -11.26 4.98
N GLU A 149 -0.06 -10.38 4.17
CA GLU A 149 1.11 -10.67 3.33
C GLU A 149 2.29 -11.10 4.20
N TRP A 150 2.49 -10.48 5.36
CA TRP A 150 3.62 -10.78 6.25
C TRP A 150 3.51 -12.13 6.93
N VAL A 151 2.29 -12.52 7.31
CA VAL A 151 2.02 -13.84 7.89
C VAL A 151 2.11 -14.94 6.83
N GLU A 152 1.62 -14.69 5.61
CA GLU A 152 1.52 -15.72 4.57
C GLU A 152 2.73 -15.82 3.65
N PHE A 153 3.62 -14.82 3.61
CA PHE A 153 4.84 -14.85 2.79
C PHE A 153 5.65 -16.15 2.92
N PRO A 154 5.90 -16.74 4.12
CA PRO A 154 6.77 -17.93 4.20
C PRO A 154 6.08 -19.15 3.61
N LEU A 155 4.74 -19.19 3.59
CA LEU A 155 3.99 -20.24 2.93
C LEU A 155 4.20 -20.17 1.41
N PHE A 156 4.01 -18.97 0.82
CA PHE A 156 4.17 -18.79 -0.63
C PHE A 156 5.61 -18.98 -1.09
N ASP A 157 6.57 -18.44 -0.32
CA ASP A 157 7.99 -18.54 -0.60
C ASP A 157 8.46 -20.00 -0.61
N ASN A 158 8.16 -20.75 0.46
CA ASN A 158 8.54 -22.16 0.54
C ASN A 158 7.82 -23.01 -0.51
N LEU A 159 6.54 -22.74 -0.78
CA LEU A 159 5.78 -23.47 -1.79
C LEU A 159 6.37 -23.25 -3.18
N PHE A 160 6.56 -22.00 -3.59
CA PHE A 160 7.08 -21.69 -4.92
C PHE A 160 8.48 -22.27 -5.10
N HIS A 161 9.40 -22.03 -4.16
CA HIS A 161 10.78 -22.49 -4.29
C HIS A 161 10.90 -24.01 -4.20
N SER A 162 10.16 -24.69 -3.32
CA SER A 162 10.19 -26.16 -3.26
C SER A 162 9.71 -26.80 -4.56
N LEU A 163 8.65 -26.26 -5.17
CA LEU A 163 8.17 -26.71 -6.47
C LEU A 163 9.17 -26.37 -7.59
N PHE A 164 9.74 -25.16 -7.58
CA PHE A 164 10.69 -24.70 -8.59
C PHE A 164 11.99 -25.51 -8.59
N TYR A 165 12.55 -25.83 -7.42
CA TYR A 165 13.76 -26.65 -7.32
C TYR A 165 13.48 -28.15 -7.50
N GLY A 166 12.28 -28.61 -7.17
CA GLY A 166 11.86 -30.01 -7.39
C GLY A 166 11.41 -30.32 -8.82
N ALA A 167 11.21 -29.30 -9.66
CA ALA A 167 10.73 -29.48 -11.03
C ALA A 167 11.84 -29.91 -12.01
N ILE A 168 11.43 -30.62 -13.06
CA ILE A 168 12.32 -30.97 -14.18
C ILE A 168 12.49 -29.73 -15.07
N LYS A 169 13.69 -29.16 -15.05
CA LYS A 169 14.02 -27.96 -15.83
C LYS A 169 14.50 -28.34 -17.23
N GLU A 170 13.57 -28.34 -18.19
CA GLU A 170 13.92 -28.49 -19.61
C GLU A 170 14.42 -27.18 -20.21
N GLU A 171 15.27 -27.30 -21.23
CA GLU A 171 15.85 -26.16 -21.96
C GLU A 171 14.77 -25.21 -22.50
N ALA A 172 13.63 -25.74 -22.97
CA ALA A 172 12.52 -24.94 -23.47
C ALA A 172 11.96 -23.95 -22.43
N TYR A 173 11.87 -24.34 -21.15
CA TYR A 173 11.40 -23.43 -20.10
C TYR A 173 12.48 -22.41 -19.72
N LEU A 174 13.77 -22.80 -19.77
CA LEU A 174 14.87 -21.87 -19.54
C LEU A 174 14.89 -20.78 -20.60
N THR A 175 14.78 -21.14 -21.89
CA THR A 175 14.64 -20.17 -22.99
C THR A 175 13.41 -19.28 -22.81
N SER A 176 12.27 -19.85 -22.39
CA SER A 176 11.06 -19.07 -22.12
C SER A 176 11.27 -18.06 -20.98
N PHE A 177 11.99 -18.43 -19.92
CA PHE A 177 12.35 -17.50 -18.85
C PHE A 177 13.32 -16.41 -19.33
N GLU A 178 14.31 -16.76 -20.16
CA GLU A 178 15.23 -15.79 -20.76
C GLU A 178 14.50 -14.74 -21.60
N GLU A 179 13.51 -15.16 -22.42
CA GLU A 179 12.69 -14.27 -23.23
C GLU A 179 11.79 -13.35 -22.39
N GLU A 180 11.08 -13.90 -21.40
CA GLU A 180 10.12 -13.15 -20.57
C GLU A 180 10.80 -12.17 -19.57
N LEU A 181 11.96 -12.58 -19.03
CA LEU A 181 12.70 -11.81 -18.03
C LEU A 181 13.85 -11.01 -18.62
N ASN A 182 14.15 -11.18 -19.92
CA ASN A 182 15.30 -10.59 -20.60
C ASN A 182 16.60 -10.82 -19.82
N CYS A 183 16.84 -12.08 -19.49
CA CYS A 183 17.95 -12.55 -18.66
C CYS A 183 18.74 -13.65 -19.39
N VAL A 184 19.86 -14.08 -18.80
CA VAL A 184 20.65 -15.21 -19.31
C VAL A 184 20.74 -16.28 -18.22
N SER A 185 20.47 -17.52 -18.62
CA SER A 185 20.54 -18.72 -17.78
C SER A 185 21.88 -19.45 -17.95
N ASP A 186 22.59 -19.19 -19.05
CA ASP A 186 23.85 -19.86 -19.41
C ASP A 186 25.03 -19.39 -18.56
N GLU A 187 25.78 -20.33 -17.98
CA GLU A 187 26.93 -20.05 -17.09
C GLU A 187 28.14 -19.52 -17.88
N ASP A 188 28.23 -19.86 -19.17
CA ASP A 188 29.41 -19.60 -20.00
C ASP A 188 29.51 -18.16 -20.53
N LYS A 189 28.48 -17.33 -20.30
CA LYS A 189 28.44 -15.91 -20.68
C LYS A 189 28.70 -15.00 -19.49
N GLU A 190 29.95 -14.97 -19.01
CA GLU A 190 30.41 -13.99 -18.03
C GLU A 190 30.65 -12.61 -18.69
N GLY A 191 29.57 -11.84 -18.85
CA GLY A 191 29.62 -10.41 -19.16
C GLY A 191 29.28 -9.57 -17.92
N LEU A 192 29.94 -8.43 -17.75
CA LEU A 192 29.89 -7.60 -16.54
C LEU A 192 28.50 -7.03 -16.14
N ASP A 193 27.45 -7.21 -16.94
CA ASP A 193 26.11 -6.63 -16.70
C ASP A 193 24.93 -7.57 -17.04
N VAL A 194 25.16 -8.88 -17.07
CA VAL A 194 24.09 -9.84 -17.41
C VAL A 194 23.35 -10.29 -16.16
N TRP A 195 22.04 -10.02 -16.09
CA TRP A 195 21.19 -10.50 -15.00
C TRP A 195 20.97 -12.01 -15.13
N LYS A 196 21.37 -12.77 -14.10
CA LYS A 196 21.12 -14.22 -14.04
C LYS A 196 19.65 -14.52 -13.81
N CYS A 197 19.04 -15.34 -14.67
CA CYS A 197 17.62 -15.72 -14.57
C CYS A 197 17.27 -16.30 -13.19
N ASP A 198 18.09 -17.22 -12.67
CA ASP A 198 17.87 -17.84 -11.37
C ASP A 198 17.76 -16.81 -10.23
N ARG A 199 18.57 -15.75 -10.26
CA ARG A 199 18.53 -14.69 -9.23
C ARG A 199 17.25 -13.87 -9.31
N ILE A 200 16.71 -13.67 -10.51
CA ILE A 200 15.42 -12.98 -10.72
C ILE A 200 14.29 -13.88 -10.22
N ILE A 201 14.33 -15.18 -10.54
CA ILE A 201 13.32 -16.15 -10.13
C ILE A 201 13.32 -16.37 -8.61
N GLU A 202 14.48 -16.40 -7.97
CA GLU A 202 14.60 -16.43 -6.50
C GLU A 202 13.95 -15.20 -5.82
N ARG A 203 13.75 -14.12 -6.58
CA ARG A 203 13.09 -12.89 -6.12
C ARG A 203 11.66 -12.76 -6.61
N ALA A 204 11.07 -13.82 -7.18
CA ALA A 204 9.68 -13.82 -7.66
C ALA A 204 8.66 -13.56 -6.54
N ILE A 205 8.99 -13.96 -5.31
CA ILE A 205 8.15 -13.79 -4.12
C ILE A 205 8.66 -12.64 -3.25
N LEU A 206 7.73 -11.84 -2.75
CA LEU A 206 7.99 -10.72 -1.86
C LEU A 206 8.51 -11.23 -0.51
N ASN A 207 9.78 -10.98 -0.22
CA ASN A 207 10.45 -11.41 1.01
C ASN A 207 10.27 -10.37 2.15
N HIS A 208 10.38 -10.82 3.40
CA HIS A 208 10.51 -10.00 4.60
C HIS A 208 11.45 -8.79 4.49
N LYS A 209 12.54 -8.87 3.70
CA LYS A 209 13.44 -7.72 3.48
C LYS A 209 12.70 -6.48 2.96
N TRP A 210 11.69 -6.67 2.12
CA TRP A 210 10.86 -5.60 1.58
C TRP A 210 9.64 -5.33 2.45
N LEU A 211 9.08 -6.35 3.08
CA LEU A 211 7.82 -6.25 3.79
C LEU A 211 7.96 -5.69 5.21
N ASN A 212 9.03 -6.02 5.92
CA ASN A 212 9.33 -5.49 7.26
C ASN A 212 9.38 -3.95 7.30
N PRO A 213 10.15 -3.26 6.43
CA PRO A 213 10.20 -1.80 6.46
C PRO A 213 8.84 -1.18 6.13
N GLN A 214 8.06 -1.79 5.23
CA GLN A 214 6.71 -1.31 4.90
C GLN A 214 5.77 -1.41 6.10
N LEU A 215 5.76 -2.55 6.80
CA LEU A 215 4.90 -2.76 7.96
C LEU A 215 5.28 -1.82 9.12
N ILE A 216 6.57 -1.68 9.41
CA ILE A 216 7.06 -0.74 10.44
C ILE A 216 6.67 0.69 10.09
N ALA A 217 6.91 1.12 8.85
CA ALA A 217 6.57 2.46 8.40
C ALA A 217 5.04 2.71 8.46
N GLN A 218 4.21 1.73 8.07
CA GLN A 218 2.76 1.87 8.15
C GLN A 218 2.27 2.02 9.60
N LEU A 219 2.85 1.27 10.54
CA LEU A 219 2.51 1.39 11.96
C LEU A 219 2.92 2.76 12.51
N ILE A 220 4.14 3.21 12.21
CA ILE A 220 4.63 4.54 12.63
C ILE A 220 3.73 5.64 12.06
N LEU A 221 3.43 5.58 10.76
CA LEU A 221 2.60 6.58 10.08
C LEU A 221 1.17 6.61 10.65
N THR A 222 0.60 5.45 10.96
CA THR A 222 -0.73 5.35 11.59
C THR A 222 -0.72 5.97 12.99
N VAL A 223 0.27 5.64 13.83
CA VAL A 223 0.40 6.21 15.19
C VAL A 223 0.61 7.71 15.15
N LEU A 224 1.52 8.19 14.28
CA LEU A 224 1.75 9.62 14.09
C LEU A 224 0.48 10.34 13.61
N SER A 225 -0.25 9.75 12.66
CA SER A 225 -1.49 10.34 12.15
C SER A 225 -2.55 10.46 13.23
N ILE A 226 -2.72 9.43 14.07
CA ILE A 226 -3.64 9.46 15.20
C ILE A 226 -3.20 10.52 16.22
N PHE A 227 -1.91 10.56 16.58
CA PHE A 227 -1.38 11.50 17.57
C PHE A 227 -1.54 12.96 17.13
N VAL A 228 -1.22 13.26 15.87
CA VAL A 228 -1.43 14.58 15.26
C VAL A 228 -2.91 14.94 15.28
N CYS A 229 -3.79 14.00 14.92
CA CYS A 229 -5.23 14.23 14.96
C CYS A 229 -5.72 14.57 16.38
N MET A 230 -5.22 13.90 17.41
CA MET A 230 -5.58 14.20 18.82
C MET A 230 -5.09 15.58 19.27
N LEU A 231 -3.82 15.92 19.02
CA LEU A 231 -3.23 17.18 19.51
C LEU A 231 -3.88 18.43 18.91
N PHE A 232 -4.17 18.41 17.61
CA PHE A 232 -4.63 19.60 16.90
C PHE A 232 -6.14 19.81 16.96
N ASN A 233 -6.91 18.80 17.39
CA ASN A 233 -8.35 18.96 17.62
C ASN A 233 -8.67 19.80 18.88
N ASP A 234 -7.82 19.70 19.91
CA ASP A 234 -8.04 20.46 21.15
C ASP A 234 -7.67 21.94 21.04
N GLN A 235 -6.73 22.30 20.15
CA GLN A 235 -6.36 23.70 19.88
C GLN A 235 -7.50 24.49 19.23
N GLU A 236 -8.33 23.85 18.42
CA GLU A 236 -9.45 24.52 17.77
C GLU A 236 -10.56 24.89 18.76
N LYS A 237 -10.76 24.12 19.84
CA LYS A 237 -11.69 24.49 20.92
C LYS A 237 -11.22 25.70 21.71
N ILE A 238 -9.91 25.85 21.92
CA ILE A 238 -9.34 27.02 22.60
C ILE A 238 -9.62 28.28 21.77
N ASN A 239 -9.45 28.19 20.44
CA ASN A 239 -9.69 29.31 19.55
C ASN A 239 -11.18 29.58 19.30
N ARG A 240 -12.05 28.57 19.19
CA ARG A 240 -13.51 28.78 19.13
C ARG A 240 -14.08 29.33 20.44
N GLY A 241 -13.45 29.05 21.59
CA GLY A 241 -13.77 29.70 22.85
C GLY A 241 -13.38 31.18 22.91
N GLN A 242 -12.44 31.62 22.06
CA GLN A 242 -12.03 33.02 21.90
C GLN A 242 -12.71 33.74 20.72
N LEU A 243 -13.31 33.01 19.79
CA LEU A 243 -14.06 33.52 18.62
C LEU A 243 -15.57 33.68 18.91
N ASN A 244 -16.00 33.68 20.17
CA ASN A 244 -17.19 34.44 20.53
C ASN A 244 -16.80 35.92 20.39
N CYS A 245 -17.02 36.46 19.19
CA CYS A 245 -16.97 37.89 18.94
C CYS A 245 -17.72 38.61 20.06
N PRO A 246 -17.16 39.68 20.66
CA PRO A 246 -17.96 40.54 21.51
C PRO A 246 -19.11 41.07 20.64
N GLU A 247 -20.36 40.82 21.05
CA GLU A 247 -21.47 41.67 20.65
C GLU A 247 -21.09 43.07 21.15
N GLU A 248 -20.67 43.93 20.21
CA GLU A 248 -20.59 45.36 20.46
C GLU A 248 -21.98 45.82 20.92
N ILE A 249 -22.00 46.30 22.15
CA ILE A 249 -23.07 47.09 22.72
C ILE A 249 -23.08 48.41 21.96
N ASP A 250 -24.13 48.65 21.17
CA ASP A 250 -24.93 49.88 21.17
C ASP A 250 -26.22 49.72 20.33
#